data_AF-A0A4R4G7W2-F1
#
_entry.id   AF-A0A4R4G7W2-F1
#
_cell.length_a   1.000
_cell.length_b   1.000
_cell.length_c   1.000
_cell.angle_alpha   90.00
_cell.angle_beta   90.00
_cell.angle_gamma   90.00
#
_symmetry.space_group_name_H-M   'P 1'
#
loop_
_entity.id
_entity.type
_entity.pdbx_description
1 polymer ?
#
loop_
_entity_poly.entity_id
_entity_poly.type
_entity_poly.pdbx_seq_one_letter_code
_entity_poly.pdbx_strand_id
1 'polypeptide(L)'
;MIDFGSQEIFAYAIFGLILNFLFSIAFGLYLSKNIGVEEMILSKGNRIQPWWLSLSLAVPYAKMAITLYRVAILQFYFLDRGLTHKEFWIYLTSND
;
A
#
# COMPACT_ATOMS: atom_id res chain seq x y z
N MET A 1 32.64 -13.29 4.32
CA MET A 1 31.34 -13.80 3.86
C MET A 1 30.28 -13.02 4.61
N ILE A 2 29.37 -12.35 3.90
CA ILE A 2 28.28 -11.60 4.52
C ILE A 2 27.28 -12.65 5.04
N ASP A 3 27.14 -12.76 6.36
CA ASP A 3 26.25 -13.74 7.00
C ASP A 3 24.80 -13.20 7.05
N PHE A 4 24.07 -13.44 5.97
CA PHE A 4 22.69 -12.96 5.79
C PHE A 4 21.67 -13.46 6.83
N GLY A 5 22.05 -14.38 7.73
CA GLY A 5 21.21 -14.86 8.84
C GLY A 5 21.42 -14.08 10.15
N SER A 6 22.42 -13.21 10.24
CA SER A 6 22.72 -12.50 11.48
C SER A 6 21.71 -11.36 11.76
N GLN A 7 21.31 -11.25 13.02
CA GLN A 7 20.43 -10.19 13.52
C GLN A 7 20.97 -8.79 13.19
N GLU A 8 22.29 -8.65 13.06
CA GLU A 8 22.97 -7.39 12.71
C GLU A 8 22.66 -6.94 11.28
N ILE A 9 22.71 -7.85 10.29
CA ILE A 9 22.39 -7.51 8.89
C ILE A 9 20.91 -7.16 8.74
N PHE A 10 20.03 -7.86 9.45
CA PHE A 10 18.62 -7.50 9.50
C PHE A 10 18.38 -6.13 10.13
N ALA A 11 19.07 -5.81 11.23
CA ALA A 11 18.99 -4.51 11.89
C ALA A 11 19.49 -3.38 10.98
N TYR A 12 20.61 -3.56 10.29
CA TYR A 12 21.10 -2.58 9.31
C TYR A 12 20.15 -2.40 8.12
N ALA A 13 19.53 -3.48 7.63
CA ALA A 13 18.55 -3.40 6.56
C ALA A 13 17.28 -2.63 6.98
N ILE A 14 16.72 -2.94 8.16
CA ILE A 14 15.56 -2.24 8.72
C ILE A 14 15.89 -0.76 8.97
N PHE A 15 17.06 -0.47 9.55
CA PHE A 15 17.52 0.90 9.78
C PHE A 15 17.68 1.68 8.47
N GLY A 16 18.27 1.06 7.45
CA GLY A 16 18.38 1.65 6.12
C GLY A 16 17.02 1.94 5.48
N LEU A 17 16.05 1.04 5.65
CA LEU A 17 14.69 1.23 5.16
C LEU A 17 13.98 2.38 5.90
N ILE A 18 14.09 2.43 7.22
CA ILE A 18 13.52 3.51 8.04
C ILE A 18 14.16 4.86 7.67
N LEU A 19 15.48 4.94 7.54
CA LEU A 19 16.17 6.15 7.13
C LEU A 19 15.75 6.60 5.72
N ASN A 20 15.66 5.66 4.76
CA ASN A 20 15.20 5.97 3.41
C ASN A 20 13.80 6.59 3.43
N PHE A 21 12.90 6.02 4.23
CA PHE A 21 11.55 6.53 4.39
C PHE A 21 11.52 7.93 5.02
N LEU A 22 12.30 8.15 6.08
CA LEU A 22 12.42 9.46 6.73
C LEU A 22 12.95 10.53 5.79
N PHE A 23 14.01 10.23 5.02
CA PHE A 23 14.55 11.16 4.02
C PHE A 23 13.56 11.41 2.89
N SER A 24 12.82 10.40 2.45
CA SER A 24 11.78 10.55 1.43
C SER A 24 10.66 11.49 1.90
N ILE A 25 10.19 11.35 3.15
CA ILE A 25 9.20 12.26 3.74
C ILE A 25 9.78 13.67 3.88
N ALA A 26 10.97 13.82 4.45
CA ALA A 26 11.60 15.12 4.65
C ALA A 26 11.79 15.85 3.32
N PHE A 27 12.19 15.13 2.27
CA PHE A 27 12.30 15.66 0.92
C PHE A 27 10.95 16.04 0.33
N GLY A 28 9.92 15.20 0.51
CA GLY A 28 8.55 15.52 0.09
C GLY A 28 8.00 16.77 0.76
N LEU A 29 8.21 16.93 2.06
CA LEU A 29 7.85 18.13 2.82
C LEU A 29 8.63 19.36 2.37
N TYR A 30 9.93 19.21 2.11
CA TYR A 30 10.76 20.27 1.56
C TYR A 30 10.24 20.74 0.20
N LEU A 31 9.98 19.83 -0.74
CA LEU A 31 9.43 20.17 -2.05
C LEU A 31 8.04 20.80 -1.92
N SER A 32 7.17 20.22 -1.10
CA SER A 32 5.82 20.74 -0.84
C SER A 32 5.83 22.15 -0.27
N LYS A 33 6.82 22.51 0.55
CA LYS A 33 6.94 23.87 1.13
C LYS A 33 7.45 24.90 0.11
N ASN A 34 8.33 24.48 -0.81
CA ASN A 34 8.96 25.41 -1.77
C ASN A 34 8.18 25.57 -3.07
N ILE A 35 7.46 24.53 -3.50
CA ILE A 35 6.69 24.52 -4.77
C ILE A 35 5.19 24.61 -4.50
N GLY A 36 4.71 24.06 -3.37
CA GLY A 36 3.28 23.87 -3.12
C GLY A 36 2.77 22.56 -3.75
N VAL A 37 1.89 21.86 -3.03
CA VAL A 37 1.35 20.54 -3.46
C VAL A 37 0.59 20.65 -4.78
N GLU A 38 -0.12 21.75 -4.98
CA GLU A 38 -0.91 22.01 -6.18
C GLU A 38 -0.01 22.18 -7.42
N GLU A 39 1.03 23.00 -7.33
CA GLU A 39 2.02 23.13 -8.41
C GLU A 39 2.81 21.84 -8.61
N MET A 40 3.10 21.02 -7.58
CA MET A 40 3.74 19.71 -7.77
C MET A 40 2.89 18.73 -8.59
N ILE A 41 1.55 18.79 -8.44
CA ILE A 41 0.62 17.94 -9.19
C ILE A 41 0.44 18.46 -10.63
N LEU A 42 0.44 19.78 -10.81
CA LEU A 42 0.26 20.44 -12.11
C LEU A 42 1.54 20.49 -12.95
N SER A 43 2.70 20.67 -12.33
CA SER A 43 4.01 20.75 -12.99
C SER A 43 4.63 19.40 -13.35
N LYS A 44 3.81 18.33 -13.43
CA LYS A 44 4.26 16.98 -13.79
C LYS A 44 5.18 17.07 -15.02
N GLY A 45 6.47 16.83 -14.78
CA GLY A 45 7.48 16.91 -15.84
C GLY A 45 7.12 16.00 -17.00
N ASN A 46 7.52 16.41 -18.21
CA ASN A 46 7.23 15.74 -19.48
C ASN A 46 8.00 14.40 -19.64
N ARG A 47 8.04 13.56 -18.59
CA ARG A 47 8.49 12.18 -18.68
C ARG A 47 7.29 11.34 -19.08
N ILE A 48 7.41 10.71 -20.24
CA ILE A 48 6.50 9.65 -20.68
C ILE A 48 6.56 8.55 -19.62
N GLN A 49 5.49 8.40 -18.83
CA GLN A 49 5.40 7.30 -17.87
C GLN A 49 5.33 6.00 -18.67
N PRO A 50 6.23 5.03 -18.43
CA PRO A 50 6.13 3.74 -19.10
C PRO A 50 4.84 3.07 -18.65
N TRP A 51 4.10 2.50 -19.60
CA TRP A 51 2.79 1.89 -19.34
C TRP A 51 2.84 0.78 -18.26
N TRP A 52 3.98 0.10 -18.14
CA TRP A 52 4.24 -0.89 -17.09
C TRP A 52 4.21 -0.31 -15.68
N LEU A 53 4.63 0.96 -15.50
CA LEU A 53 4.57 1.64 -14.21
C LEU A 53 3.12 1.88 -13.80
N SER A 54 2.27 2.31 -14.74
CA SER A 54 0.83 2.45 -14.52
C SER A 54 0.17 1.11 -14.19
N LEU A 55 0.57 0.02 -14.85
CA LEU A 55 0.10 -1.33 -14.53
C LEU A 55 0.55 -1.77 -13.12
N SER A 56 1.80 -1.46 -12.74
CA SER A 56 2.33 -1.76 -11.42
C SER A 56 1.59 -1.03 -10.29
N LEU A 57 1.05 0.16 -10.57
CA LEU A 57 0.20 0.90 -9.65
C LEU A 57 -1.22 0.32 -9.61
N ALA A 58 -1.75 -0.15 -10.74
CA ALA A 58 -3.10 -0.71 -10.83
C ALA A 58 -3.28 -1.96 -9.96
N VAL A 59 -2.25 -2.82 -9.85
CA VAL A 59 -2.32 -4.08 -9.08
C VAL A 59 -2.59 -3.84 -7.57
N PRO A 60 -1.83 -2.99 -6.85
CA PRO A 60 -2.13 -2.60 -5.48
C PRO A 60 -3.54 -2.03 -5.28
N TYR A 61 -3.99 -1.14 -6.17
CA TYR A 61 -5.32 -0.54 -6.06
C TYR A 61 -6.44 -1.56 -6.30
N ALA A 62 -6.28 -2.47 -7.26
CA ALA A 62 -7.22 -3.56 -7.48
C ALA A 62 -7.30 -4.48 -6.24
N LYS A 63 -6.15 -4.81 -5.65
CA LYS A 63 -6.10 -5.61 -4.42
C LYS A 63 -6.79 -4.92 -3.24
N MET A 64 -6.59 -3.61 -3.12
CA MET A 64 -7.27 -2.78 -2.13
C MET A 64 -8.80 -2.81 -2.34
N ALA A 65 -9.29 -2.63 -3.57
CA ALA A 65 -10.71 -2.67 -3.88
C ALA A 65 -11.35 -4.03 -3.53
N ILE A 66 -10.69 -5.14 -3.86
CA ILE A 66 -11.14 -6.49 -3.46
C ILE A 66 -11.22 -6.63 -1.94
N THR A 67 -10.27 -6.04 -1.22
CA THR A 67 -10.24 -6.10 0.24
C THR A 67 -11.37 -5.29 0.85
N LEU A 68 -11.62 -4.07 0.35
CA LEU A 68 -12.74 -3.24 0.77
C LEU A 68 -14.09 -3.91 0.49
N TYR A 69 -14.24 -4.55 -0.68
CA TYR A 69 -15.43 -5.33 -1.01
C TYR A 69 -15.68 -6.47 0.00
N ARG A 70 -14.64 -7.24 0.34
CA ARG A 70 -14.74 -8.30 1.35
C ARG A 70 -15.14 -7.76 2.72
N VAL A 71 -14.54 -6.65 3.14
CA VAL A 71 -14.89 -6.00 4.41
C VAL A 71 -16.33 -5.47 4.39
N ALA A 72 -16.78 -4.89 3.29
CA ALA A 72 -18.13 -4.39 3.14
C ALA A 72 -19.16 -5.53 3.25
N ILE A 73 -18.93 -6.68 2.62
CA ILE A 73 -19.80 -7.86 2.78
C ILE A 73 -19.84 -8.31 4.25
N LEU A 74 -18.66 -8.44 4.89
CA LEU A 74 -18.61 -8.83 6.31
C LEU A 74 -19.44 -7.87 7.18
N GLN A 75 -19.24 -6.56 7.02
CA GLN A 75 -19.91 -5.56 7.85
C GLN A 75 -21.41 -5.47 7.56
N PHE A 76 -21.81 -5.27 6.31
CA PHE A 76 -23.20 -4.99 5.96
C PHE A 76 -24.07 -6.24 5.79
N TYR A 77 -23.48 -7.37 5.40
CA TYR A 77 -24.26 -8.59 5.12
C TYR A 77 -24.25 -9.58 6.27
N PHE A 78 -23.13 -9.71 6.98
CA PHE A 78 -23.00 -10.66 8.08
C PHE A 78 -23.26 -10.01 9.43
N LEU A 79 -22.42 -9.06 9.83
CA LEU A 79 -22.43 -8.53 11.20
C LEU A 79 -23.72 -7.74 11.51
N ASP A 80 -24.22 -6.96 10.56
CA ASP A 80 -25.48 -6.20 10.73
C ASP A 80 -26.72 -7.12 10.85
N ARG A 81 -26.62 -8.36 10.35
CA ARG A 81 -27.68 -9.38 10.47
C ARG A 81 -27.51 -10.30 11.67
N GLY A 82 -26.51 -10.05 12.52
CA GLY A 82 -26.18 -10.90 13.66
C GLY A 82 -25.46 -12.21 13.30
N LEU A 83 -25.01 -12.37 12.05
CA LEU A 83 -24.23 -13.52 11.61
C LEU A 83 -22.79 -13.40 12.11
N THR A 84 -22.16 -14.54 12.35
CA THR A 84 -20.82 -14.61 12.94
C THR A 84 -19.73 -14.58 11.87
N HIS A 85 -18.53 -14.18 12.27
CA HIS A 85 -17.33 -14.23 11.42
C HIS A 85 -17.07 -15.64 10.84
N LYS A 86 -17.55 -16.70 11.50
CA LYS A 86 -17.45 -18.09 11.02
C LYS A 86 -18.31 -18.32 9.77
N GLU A 87 -19.51 -17.75 9.73
CA GLU A 87 -20.42 -17.87 8.57
C GLU A 87 -19.89 -17.08 7.37
N PHE A 88 -19.27 -15.92 7.62
CA PHE A 88 -18.56 -15.17 6.58
C PHE A 88 -17.40 -15.97 5.99
N TRP A 89 -16.63 -16.69 6.83
CA TRP A 89 -15.57 -17.56 6.35
C TRP A 89 -16.10 -18.68 5.45
N ILE A 90 -17.19 -19.34 5.87
CA ILE A 90 -17.85 -20.38 5.06
C ILE A 90 -18.29 -19.80 3.72
N TYR A 91 -18.92 -18.61 3.70
CA TYR A 91 -19.31 -17.90 2.46
C TYR A 91 -18.14 -17.57 1.53
N LEU A 92 -16.97 -17.20 2.07
CA LEU A 92 -15.79 -16.94 1.24
C LEU A 92 -15.17 -18.22 0.65
N THR A 93 -15.45 -19.37 1.25
CA THR A 93 -14.88 -20.68 0.87
C THR A 93 -15.88 -21.62 0.22
N SER A 94 -17.17 -21.23 0.14
CA SER A 94 -18.18 -21.97 -0.60
C SER A 94 -17.90 -21.80 -2.10
N ASN A 95 -17.49 -22.89 -2.74
CA ASN A 95 -17.33 -22.97 -4.18
C ASN A 95 -18.72 -23.13 -4.82
N ASP A 96 -19.31 -22.02 -5.26
CA ASP A 96 -20.18 -22.01 -6.44
C ASP A 96 -19.40 -21.39 -7.61
#